data_AF-A0A917TRU9-F1
#
_entry.id   AF-A0A917TRU9-F1
#
_cell.length_a   1.000
_cell.length_b   1.000
_cell.length_c   1.000
_cell.angle_alpha   90.00
_cell.angle_beta   90.00
_cell.angle_gamma   90.00
#
_symmetry.space_group_name_H-M   'P 1'
#
loop_
_entity.id
_entity.type
_entity.pdbx_description
1 polymer ?
#
loop_
_entity_poly.entity_id
_entity_poly.type
_entity_poly.pdbx_seq_one_letter_code
_entity_poly.pdbx_strand_id
1 'polypeptide(L)'
;MSEELNRLKQENSRLREIIGSWRRKAQEKNPYRNRLFKEGYNRMYSEHYKVYIVDYIPGDLDIKEVIEEIETKFMPTIRPFSFKRLDYSTKYKAWIVEVCRTKEYTKLREPFEVRWSE
;
A
#
# COMPACT_ATOMS: atom_id res chain seq x y z
N MET A 1 -5.43 -35.36 2.21
CA MET A 1 -4.46 -34.30 1.84
C MET A 1 -5.01 -32.87 1.91
N SER A 2 -6.34 -32.64 1.81
CA SER A 2 -6.92 -31.28 1.80
C SER A 2 -6.98 -30.60 3.20
N GLU A 3 -7.33 -31.36 4.25
CA GLU A 3 -7.50 -30.78 5.60
C GLU A 3 -6.19 -30.37 6.28
N GLU A 4 -5.16 -31.22 6.18
CA GLU A 4 -3.81 -30.93 6.71
C GLU A 4 -3.26 -29.63 6.10
N LEU A 5 -3.43 -29.46 4.79
CA LEU A 5 -2.98 -28.26 4.06
C LEU A 5 -3.73 -27.01 4.51
N ASN A 6 -5.04 -27.10 4.74
CA ASN A 6 -5.84 -25.98 5.23
C ASN A 6 -5.47 -25.60 6.67
N ARG A 7 -5.22 -26.59 7.53
CA ARG A 7 -4.77 -26.37 8.90
C ARG A 7 -3.41 -25.67 8.93
N LEU A 8 -2.47 -26.12 8.09
CA LEU A 8 -1.15 -25.49 7.96
C LEU A 8 -1.23 -24.05 7.45
N LYS A 9 -2.14 -23.76 6.49
CA LYS A 9 -2.36 -22.39 6.00
C LYS A 9 -2.93 -21.47 7.09
N GLN A 10 -3.89 -21.96 7.88
CA GLN A 10 -4.45 -21.18 9.00
C GLN A 10 -3.40 -20.89 10.06
N GLU A 11 -2.60 -21.89 10.43
CA GLU A 11 -1.55 -21.72 11.43
C GLU A 11 -0.46 -20.77 10.93
N ASN A 12 -0.08 -20.85 9.65
CA ASN A 12 0.88 -19.92 9.06
C ASN A 12 0.34 -18.48 9.06
N SER A 13 -0.93 -18.27 8.69
CA SER A 13 -1.58 -16.95 8.77
C SER A 13 -1.57 -16.39 10.19
N ARG A 14 -1.93 -17.21 11.18
CA ARG A 14 -1.90 -16.84 12.61
C ARG A 14 -0.49 -16.46 13.07
N LEU A 15 0.51 -17.26 12.69
CA LEU A 15 1.92 -16.99 13.05
C LEU A 15 2.41 -15.68 12.43
N ARG A 16 2.10 -15.41 11.16
CA ARG A 16 2.42 -14.14 10.51
C ARG A 16 1.79 -12.94 11.23
N GLU A 17 0.54 -13.08 11.67
CA GLU A 17 -0.16 -12.01 12.38
C GLU A 17 0.45 -11.73 13.76
N ILE A 18 0.82 -12.79 14.49
CA ILE A 18 1.53 -12.69 15.77
C ILE A 18 2.90 -12.04 15.57
N ILE A 19 3.71 -12.51 14.61
CA ILE A 19 5.02 -11.94 14.30
C ILE A 19 4.88 -10.47 13.90
N GLY A 20 3.89 -10.12 13.07
CA GLY A 20 3.59 -8.74 12.69
C GLY A 20 3.21 -7.88 13.88
N SER A 21 2.41 -8.39 14.81
CA SER A 21 2.04 -7.70 16.06
C SER A 21 3.25 -7.43 16.93
N TRP A 22 4.15 -8.40 17.06
CA TRP A 22 5.38 -8.28 17.84
C TRP A 22 6.36 -7.32 17.17
N ARG A 23 6.49 -7.34 15.84
CA ARG A 23 7.29 -6.35 15.08
C ARG A 23 6.75 -4.93 15.26
N ARG A 24 5.42 -4.73 15.19
CA ARG A 24 4.78 -3.43 15.46
C ARG A 24 5.06 -2.92 16.87
N LYS A 25 4.95 -3.80 17.89
CA LYS A 25 5.27 -3.48 19.29
C LYS A 25 6.75 -3.16 19.49
N ALA A 26 7.65 -3.91 18.84
CA ALA A 26 9.09 -3.73 18.97
C ALA A 26 9.62 -2.45 18.29
N GLN A 27 8.90 -1.93 17.28
CA GLN A 27 9.38 -0.77 16.51
C GLN A 27 8.83 0.58 16.98
N GLU A 28 7.88 0.65 17.93
CA GLU A 28 7.16 1.88 18.33
C GLU A 28 6.60 2.71 17.16
N LYS A 29 6.57 2.13 15.95
CA LYS A 29 6.17 2.81 14.74
C LYS A 29 4.66 2.77 14.63
N ASN A 30 4.07 3.94 14.41
CA ASN A 30 2.65 4.06 14.11
C ASN A 30 2.31 3.12 12.94
N PRO A 31 1.47 2.09 13.15
CA PRO A 31 1.34 0.94 12.25
C PRO A 31 0.73 1.25 10.88
N TYR A 32 0.27 2.48 10.65
CA TYR A 32 -0.39 2.89 9.41
C TYR A 32 0.16 4.19 8.83
N ARG A 33 1.34 4.66 9.26
CA ARG A 33 1.88 5.94 8.82
C ARG A 33 2.59 5.82 7.48
N ASN A 34 1.81 5.72 6.41
CA ASN A 34 2.30 5.86 5.04
C ASN A 34 2.88 7.27 4.88
N ARG A 35 4.20 7.37 4.74
CA ARG A 35 4.84 8.66 4.55
C ARG A 35 4.91 8.96 3.06
N LEU A 36 4.15 9.96 2.61
CA LEU A 36 4.31 10.51 1.27
C LEU A 36 5.74 11.07 1.16
N PHE A 37 6.53 10.47 0.29
CA PHE A 37 7.93 10.83 0.08
C PHE A 37 8.07 11.82 -1.08
N LYS A 38 7.31 11.59 -2.15
CA LYS A 38 7.35 12.42 -3.36
C LYS A 38 6.01 12.40 -4.05
N GLU A 39 5.67 13.49 -4.71
CA GLU A 39 4.58 13.55 -5.68
C GLU A 39 5.02 14.31 -6.93
N GLY A 40 4.36 14.06 -8.05
CA GLY A 40 4.65 14.75 -9.30
C GLY A 40 3.69 14.42 -10.42
N TYR A 41 3.96 15.00 -11.58
CA TYR A 41 3.24 14.75 -12.81
C TYR A 41 4.21 14.27 -13.88
N ASN A 42 3.92 13.12 -14.48
CA ASN A 42 4.65 12.63 -15.64
C ASN A 42 3.93 13.10 -16.90
N ARG A 43 4.53 14.06 -17.61
CA ARG A 43 3.97 14.64 -18.83
C ARG A 43 3.89 13.65 -19.99
N MET A 44 4.83 12.71 -20.08
CA MET A 44 4.89 11.72 -21.17
C MET A 44 3.69 10.77 -21.12
N TYR A 45 3.33 10.30 -19.93
CA TYR A 45 2.20 9.38 -19.73
C TYR A 45 0.92 10.08 -19.25
N SER A 46 0.94 11.41 -19.14
CA SER A 46 -0.17 12.21 -18.64
C SER A 46 -0.75 11.74 -17.29
N GLU A 47 0.11 11.29 -16.37
CA GLU A 47 -0.27 10.71 -15.08
C GLU A 47 0.28 11.52 -13.90
N HIS A 48 -0.52 11.63 -12.83
CA HIS A 48 -0.03 12.07 -11.53
C HIS A 48 0.51 10.86 -10.78
N TYR A 49 1.72 10.96 -10.24
CA TYR A 49 2.32 9.90 -9.45
C TYR A 49 2.59 10.35 -8.01
N LYS A 50 2.57 9.39 -7.09
CA LYS A 50 2.97 9.55 -5.70
C LYS A 50 3.89 8.39 -5.31
N VAL A 51 4.86 8.69 -4.47
CA VAL A 51 5.81 7.72 -3.93
C VAL A 51 5.67 7.72 -2.42
N TYR A 52 5.47 6.56 -1.84
CA TYR A 52 5.27 6.37 -0.41
C TYR A 52 6.38 5.50 0.18
N ILE A 53 6.79 5.81 1.40
CA ILE A 53 7.59 4.91 2.24
C ILE A 53 6.63 4.11 3.11
N VAL A 54 6.67 2.79 2.94
CA VAL A 54 5.89 1.80 3.66
C VAL A 54 6.86 1.01 4.55
N ASP A 55 6.92 1.39 5.82
CA ASP A 55 7.90 0.85 6.77
C ASP A 55 7.32 -0.08 7.83
N TYR A 56 6.00 -0.34 7.78
CA TYR A 56 5.35 -1.37 8.61
C TYR A 56 5.49 -2.77 8.02
N ILE A 57 5.80 -2.88 6.71
CA ILE A 57 6.05 -4.16 6.04
C ILE A 57 7.54 -4.50 6.19
N PRO A 58 7.87 -5.65 6.76
CA PRO A 58 9.26 -6.10 6.88
C PRO A 58 9.94 -6.35 5.53
N GLY A 59 11.25 -6.10 5.46
CA GLY A 59 12.03 -6.27 4.24
C GLY A 59 12.47 -7.70 3.93
N ASP A 60 12.31 -8.61 4.88
CA ASP A 60 12.69 -10.03 4.78
C ASP A 60 11.55 -10.94 4.31
N LEU A 61 10.36 -10.38 4.08
CA LEU A 61 9.22 -11.12 3.54
C LEU A 61 9.42 -11.45 2.07
N ASP A 62 8.81 -12.56 1.63
CA ASP A 62 8.74 -12.90 0.22
C ASP A 62 7.93 -11.84 -0.54
N ILE A 63 8.35 -11.56 -1.78
CA ILE A 63 7.73 -10.51 -2.59
C ILE A 63 6.22 -10.72 -2.77
N LYS A 64 5.74 -11.98 -2.80
CA LYS A 64 4.31 -12.28 -2.90
C LYS A 64 3.54 -11.84 -1.66
N GLU A 65 4.09 -12.08 -0.47
CA GLU A 65 3.50 -11.65 0.80
C GLU A 65 3.46 -10.13 0.89
N VAL A 66 4.50 -9.47 0.41
CA VAL A 66 4.57 -8.01 0.39
C VAL A 66 3.52 -7.42 -0.55
N ILE A 67 3.36 -7.98 -1.75
CA ILE A 67 2.32 -7.54 -2.69
C ILE A 67 0.92 -7.74 -2.08
N GLU A 68 0.65 -8.89 -1.47
CA GLU A 68 -0.62 -9.17 -0.80
C GLU A 68 -0.93 -8.14 0.29
N GLU A 69 0.06 -7.81 1.12
CA GLU A 69 -0.08 -6.80 2.19
C GLU A 69 -0.29 -5.38 1.62
N ILE A 70 0.39 -5.04 0.52
CA ILE A 70 0.21 -3.77 -0.18
C ILE A 70 -1.20 -3.66 -0.77
N GLU A 71 -1.68 -4.69 -1.46
CA GLU A 71 -3.00 -4.69 -2.10
C GLU A 71 -4.13 -4.67 -1.08
N THR A 72 -4.00 -5.43 0.01
CA THR A 72 -5.07 -5.59 1.01
C THR A 72 -5.14 -4.42 2.00
N LYS A 73 -4.00 -3.83 2.38
CA LYS A 73 -3.95 -2.81 3.45
C LYS A 73 -3.52 -1.43 2.97
N PHE A 74 -2.55 -1.33 2.07
CA PHE A 74 -2.03 -0.03 1.62
C PHE A 74 -2.89 0.60 0.53
N MET A 75 -3.13 -0.11 -0.57
CA MET A 75 -3.85 0.41 -1.75
C MET A 75 -5.24 0.99 -1.45
N PRO A 76 -6.07 0.41 -0.55
CA PRO A 76 -7.37 0.99 -0.21
C PRO A 76 -7.27 2.39 0.40
N THR A 77 -6.17 2.73 1.06
CA THR A 77 -5.96 4.02 1.73
C THR A 77 -5.62 5.17 0.78
N ILE A 78 -5.29 4.86 -0.47
CA ILE A 78 -4.76 5.83 -1.44
C ILE A 78 -5.56 5.84 -2.76
N ARG A 79 -6.83 5.41 -2.75
CA ARG A 79 -7.72 5.61 -3.91
C ARG A 79 -7.77 7.11 -4.28
N PRO A 80 -7.81 7.47 -5.58
CA PRO A 80 -8.01 6.64 -6.77
C PRO A 80 -6.71 6.27 -7.50
N PHE A 81 -5.59 6.09 -6.78
CA PHE A 81 -4.32 5.71 -7.42
C PHE A 81 -4.24 4.19 -7.67
N SER A 82 -3.56 3.83 -8.75
CA SER A 82 -3.21 2.46 -9.13
C SER A 82 -1.76 2.15 -8.83
N PHE A 83 -1.46 0.89 -8.51
CA PHE A 83 -0.11 0.43 -8.27
C PHE A 83 0.75 0.54 -9.54
N LYS A 84 1.99 1.00 -9.39
CA LYS A 84 2.93 1.15 -10.52
C LYS A 84 4.25 0.45 -10.29
N ARG A 85 4.87 0.65 -9.12
CA ARG A 85 6.19 0.08 -8.81
C ARG A 85 6.36 -0.14 -7.31
N LEU A 86 7.15 -1.15 -6.97
CA LEU A 86 7.54 -1.50 -5.61
C LEU A 86 9.03 -1.85 -5.58
N ASP A 87 9.78 -1.24 -4.67
CA ASP A 87 11.19 -1.58 -4.43
C ASP A 87 11.50 -1.54 -2.93
N TYR A 88 12.42 -2.39 -2.46
CA TYR A 88 12.94 -2.25 -1.10
C TYR A 88 14.11 -1.26 -1.07
N SER A 89 14.04 -0.26 -0.18
CA SER A 89 15.13 0.68 0.03
C SER A 89 15.96 0.29 1.25
N THR A 90 17.23 -0.04 1.03
CA THR A 90 18.20 -0.26 2.10
C THR A 90 18.48 1.00 2.92
N LYS A 91 18.45 2.19 2.28
CA LYS A 91 18.62 3.50 2.95
C LYS A 91 17.52 3.76 3.99
N TYR A 92 16.27 3.49 3.63
CA TYR A 92 15.12 3.73 4.51
C TYR A 92 14.72 2.50 5.34
N LYS A 93 15.33 1.33 5.06
CA LYS A 93 14.95 0.03 5.60
C LYS A 93 13.44 -0.23 5.47
N ALA A 94 12.89 0.10 4.31
CA ALA A 94 11.45 0.13 4.06
C ALA A 94 11.12 -0.10 2.59
N TRP A 95 9.88 -0.50 2.32
CA TRP A 95 9.35 -0.62 0.97
C TRP A 95 8.97 0.75 0.42
N ILE A 96 9.30 1.00 -0.84
CA ILE A 96 8.99 2.21 -1.59
C ILE A 96 7.93 1.84 -2.61
N VAL A 97 6.77 2.47 -2.51
CA VAL A 97 5.62 2.20 -3.39
C VAL A 97 5.37 3.42 -4.24
N GLU A 98 5.52 3.27 -5.56
CA GLU A 98 5.06 4.26 -6.53
C GLU A 98 3.67 3.88 -7.03
N VAL A 99 2.79 4.87 -7.03
CA VAL A 99 1.42 4.77 -7.52
C VAL A 99 1.13 5.88 -8.50
N CYS A 100 0.25 5.64 -9.46
CA CYS A 100 -0.13 6.63 -10.45
C CYS A 100 -1.64 6.71 -10.66
N ARG A 101 -2.10 7.85 -11.19
CA ARG A 101 -3.47 8.03 -11.66
C ARG A 101 -3.46 8.85 -12.95
N THR A 102 -4.26 8.44 -13.93
CA THR A 102 -4.43 9.18 -15.18
C THR A 102 -5.43 10.32 -15.01
N LYS A 103 -5.39 11.30 -15.93
CA LYS A 103 -6.32 12.44 -15.93
C LYS A 103 -7.79 12.04 -16.16
N GLU A 104 -8.06 10.91 -16.82
CA GLU A 104 -9.43 10.44 -17.06
C GLU A 104 -10.20 10.19 -15.75
N TYR A 105 -9.55 9.63 -14.72
CA TYR A 105 -10.13 9.49 -13.38
C TYR A 105 -10.45 10.82 -12.70
N THR A 106 -9.82 11.92 -13.11
CA THR A 106 -10.09 13.26 -12.55
C THR A 106 -11.37 13.84 -13.15
N LYS A 107 -11.70 13.49 -14.40
CA LYS A 107 -12.93 13.93 -15.09
C LYS A 107 -14.19 13.22 -14.57
N LEU A 108 -14.08 12.01 -14.05
CA LEU A 108 -15.21 11.26 -13.46
C LEU A 108 -15.71 11.83 -12.11
N ARG A 109 -15.02 12.83 -11.56
CA ARG A 109 -15.43 13.62 -10.40
C ARG A 109 -15.60 15.09 -10.78
N GLU A 110 -16.27 15.37 -11.89
CA GLU A 110 -16.88 16.70 -12.02
C GLU A 110 -17.77 16.93 -10.79
N PRO A 111 -17.66 18.09 -10.12
CA PRO A 111 -18.42 18.36 -8.92
C PRO A 111 -19.90 18.32 -9.30
N PHE A 112 -20.70 17.59 -8.52
CA PHE A 112 -22.12 17.86 -8.45
C PHE A 112 -22.26 19.36 -8.18
N GLU A 113 -22.92 20.10 -9.08
CA GLU A 113 -23.27 21.49 -8.83
C GLU A 113 -24.12 21.53 -7.55
N VAL A 114 -23.53 21.97 -6.44
CA VAL A 114 -24.29 22.31 -5.25
C VAL A 114 -25.03 23.59 -5.58
N ARG A 115 -26.26 23.44 -6.08
CA ARG A 115 -27.21 24.56 -6.15
C ARG A 115 -27.60 24.88 -4.71
N TRP A 116 -27.08 25.98 -4.18
CA TRP A 116 -27.69 26.63 -3.03
C TRP A 116 -29.02 27.19 -3.52
N SER A 117 -30.13 26.68 -3.00
CA SER A 117 -31.43 27.34 -3.11
C SER A 117 -31.39 28.55 -2.18
N GLU A 118 -31.58 29.74 -2.75
CA GLU A 118 -31.84 31.00 -2.01
C GLU A 118 -33.11 30.92 -1.15
#